data_AF-A0A7X7FMY4-F1
#
_entry.id   AF-A0A7X7FMY4-F1
#
_cell.length_a   1.000
_cell.length_b   1.000
_cell.length_c   1.000
_cell.angle_alpha   90.00
_cell.angle_beta   90.00
_cell.angle_gamma   90.00
#
_symmetry.space_group_name_H-M   'P 1'
#
loop_
_entity.id
_entity.type
_entity.pdbx_description
1 polymer ?
#
loop_
_entity_poly.entity_id
_entity_poly.type
_entity_poly.pdbx_seq_one_letter_code
_entity_poly.pdbx_strand_id
1 'polypeptide(L)'
;IVSATMGTSGVVFAHSDKPVPNAEGNLQSFCHAVPGKWCVFGCMLSAGGSFQWLRNTLFGKEIDRLRRTKKDPGQLYPAMIEEAAHAPAGCEGLVFLPYLTGERCPYPDPQARGAWVGLTVRHGRSHMMRAVLEGITFGMRDQIEIMRSRGVEIAQVRASGGGAASRFWRQMQADMYKANVVTINTREGGALGVALLAAVGTGEYASVPEACKAAIRVTETLKPKKAEAKVYDSLYLTYQALYRSLRDQFVSLGSVC
;
A
#
# COMPACT_ATOMS: atom_id res chain seq x y z
N ILE A 1 -1.78 -13.41 9.52
CA ILE A 1 -1.17 -13.17 8.17
C ILE A 1 -2.12 -12.27 7.41
N VAL A 2 -1.62 -11.25 6.72
CA VAL A 2 -2.45 -10.39 5.85
C VAL A 2 -1.84 -10.32 4.45
N SER A 3 -2.66 -9.98 3.46
CA SER A 3 -2.21 -9.63 2.12
C SER A 3 -2.14 -8.11 1.99
N ALA A 4 -1.08 -7.58 1.39
CA ALA A 4 -0.99 -6.18 0.98
C ALA A 4 -0.79 -6.13 -0.53
N THR A 5 -1.80 -5.66 -1.25
CA THR A 5 -1.78 -5.55 -2.71
C THR A 5 -1.69 -4.08 -3.09
N MET A 6 -0.63 -3.71 -3.79
CA MET A 6 -0.41 -2.34 -4.27
C MET A 6 -0.47 -2.31 -5.79
N GLY A 7 -1.67 -2.08 -6.31
CA GLY A 7 -1.93 -1.75 -7.72
C GLY A 7 -2.15 -0.25 -7.87
N THR A 8 -3.03 0.16 -8.79
CA THR A 8 -3.49 1.56 -8.87
C THR A 8 -4.04 2.03 -7.52
N SER A 9 -4.86 1.20 -6.88
CA SER A 9 -5.27 1.32 -5.48
C SER A 9 -4.44 0.41 -4.57
N GLY A 10 -4.54 0.63 -3.27
CA GLY A 10 -3.85 -0.14 -2.24
C GLY A 10 -4.84 -0.86 -1.33
N VAL A 11 -4.69 -2.18 -1.15
CA VAL A 11 -5.58 -2.99 -0.33
C VAL A 11 -4.78 -3.81 0.67
N VAL A 12 -5.08 -3.67 1.96
CA VAL A 12 -4.67 -4.63 2.99
C VAL A 12 -5.87 -5.50 3.31
N PHE A 13 -5.73 -6.81 3.16
CA PHE A 13 -6.79 -7.80 3.30
C PHE A 13 -6.41 -8.85 4.35
N ALA A 14 -7.33 -9.13 5.27
CA ALA A 14 -7.16 -10.10 6.34
C ALA A 14 -8.34 -11.09 6.38
N HIS A 15 -8.00 -12.34 6.67
CA HIS A 15 -8.95 -13.37 7.08
C HIS A 15 -9.36 -13.14 8.54
N SER A 16 -10.62 -13.44 8.86
CA SER A 16 -11.12 -13.45 10.23
C SER A 16 -12.02 -14.65 10.51
N ASP A 17 -11.90 -15.20 11.72
CA ASP A 17 -12.78 -16.25 12.25
C ASP A 17 -14.06 -15.70 12.87
N LYS A 18 -14.23 -14.37 12.96
CA LYS A 18 -15.42 -13.65 13.45
C LYS A 18 -15.72 -12.43 12.56
N PRO A 19 -16.97 -11.95 12.46
CA PRO A 19 -17.22 -10.68 11.76
C PRO A 19 -16.44 -9.58 12.49
N VAL A 20 -15.82 -8.68 11.73
CA VAL A 20 -15.07 -7.56 12.31
C VAL A 20 -15.95 -6.32 12.25
N PRO A 21 -16.36 -5.75 13.40
CA PRO A 21 -17.15 -4.52 13.41
C PRO A 21 -16.40 -3.38 12.73
N ASN A 22 -17.17 -2.53 12.04
CA ASN A 22 -16.64 -1.39 11.30
C ASN A 22 -17.58 -0.19 11.44
N ALA A 23 -17.80 0.26 12.68
CA ALA A 23 -18.69 1.36 12.98
C ALA A 23 -18.22 2.68 12.33
N GLU A 24 -16.90 2.86 12.19
CA GLU A 24 -16.28 4.07 11.63
C GLU A 24 -16.24 4.10 10.10
N GLY A 25 -16.68 3.04 9.41
CA GLY A 25 -16.70 2.98 7.94
C GLY A 25 -15.32 2.89 7.26
N ASN A 26 -14.23 2.82 8.02
CA ASN A 26 -12.87 2.92 7.50
C ASN A 26 -12.25 1.59 7.04
N LEU A 27 -12.80 0.43 7.41
CA LEU A 27 -12.53 -0.86 6.76
C LEU A 27 -13.79 -1.34 6.03
N GLN A 28 -13.70 -2.51 5.41
CA GLN A 28 -14.85 -3.24 4.87
C GLN A 28 -14.82 -4.65 5.45
N SER A 29 -15.98 -5.17 5.86
CA SER A 29 -16.09 -6.53 6.42
C SER A 29 -17.18 -7.29 5.67
N PHE A 30 -16.84 -8.46 5.13
CA PHE A 30 -17.76 -9.30 4.35
C PHE A 30 -17.63 -10.78 4.71
N CYS A 31 -18.59 -11.58 4.25
CA CYS A 31 -18.46 -13.04 4.26
C CYS A 31 -17.30 -13.46 3.34
N HIS A 32 -16.50 -14.41 3.80
CA HIS A 32 -15.43 -14.99 2.99
C HIS A 32 -16.01 -16.08 2.08
N ALA A 33 -15.34 -16.37 0.97
CA ALA A 33 -15.65 -17.54 0.12
C ALA A 33 -15.42 -18.90 0.81
N VAL A 34 -14.86 -18.90 2.03
CA VAL A 34 -14.62 -20.10 2.84
C VAL A 34 -15.78 -20.18 3.83
N PRO A 35 -16.52 -21.31 3.87
CA PRO A 35 -17.68 -21.44 4.74
C PRO A 35 -17.39 -21.09 6.21
N GLY A 36 -18.27 -20.27 6.80
CA GLY A 36 -18.16 -19.85 8.20
C GLY A 36 -17.03 -18.88 8.52
N LYS A 37 -16.39 -18.28 7.50
CA LYS A 37 -15.30 -17.32 7.67
C LYS A 37 -15.67 -15.93 7.16
N TRP A 38 -14.91 -14.94 7.59
CA TRP A 38 -15.08 -13.54 7.21
C TRP A 38 -13.78 -12.96 6.66
N CYS A 39 -13.91 -11.88 5.91
CA CYS A 39 -12.78 -11.06 5.52
C CYS A 39 -12.96 -9.62 5.98
N VAL A 40 -11.85 -8.99 6.32
CA VAL A 40 -11.79 -7.56 6.61
C VAL A 40 -10.69 -6.94 5.75
N PHE A 41 -10.96 -5.81 5.13
CA PHE A 41 -9.96 -5.12 4.34
C PHE A 41 -10.08 -3.60 4.39
N GLY A 42 -8.95 -2.93 4.26
CA GLY A 42 -8.88 -1.50 3.97
C GLY A 42 -8.66 -1.31 2.48
N CYS A 43 -9.04 -0.14 1.97
CA CYS A 43 -8.63 0.22 0.63
C CYS A 43 -8.40 1.72 0.47
N MET A 44 -7.15 2.03 0.15
CA MET A 44 -6.65 3.33 -0.26
C MET A 44 -6.88 3.51 -1.77
N LEU A 45 -7.48 4.62 -2.17
CA LEU A 45 -7.88 4.85 -3.57
C LEU A 45 -6.68 5.10 -4.49
N SER A 46 -5.70 5.89 -4.04
CA SER A 46 -4.57 6.37 -4.85
C SER A 46 -3.21 5.88 -4.35
N ALA A 47 -3.01 4.56 -4.31
CA ALA A 47 -1.70 3.98 -3.98
C ALA A 47 -0.73 4.07 -5.18
N GLY A 48 -0.63 3.04 -6.02
CA GLY A 48 0.20 3.11 -7.23
C GLY A 48 -0.26 4.19 -8.21
N GLY A 49 -1.53 4.61 -8.14
CA GLY A 49 -2.06 5.77 -8.85
C GLY A 49 -1.31 7.06 -8.52
N SER A 50 -0.91 7.28 -7.27
CA SER A 50 -0.10 8.44 -6.89
C SER A 50 1.30 8.41 -7.51
N PHE A 51 1.91 7.23 -7.59
CA PHE A 51 3.23 7.09 -8.22
C PHE A 51 3.14 7.18 -9.76
N GLN A 52 2.06 6.67 -10.34
CA GLN A 52 1.74 6.84 -11.76
C GLN A 52 1.51 8.32 -12.11
N TRP A 53 0.77 9.05 -11.27
CA TRP A 53 0.57 10.49 -11.41
C TRP A 53 1.91 11.22 -11.38
N LEU A 54 2.75 10.96 -10.38
CA LEU A 54 4.09 11.56 -10.28
C LEU A 54 4.91 11.32 -11.56
N ARG A 55 4.91 10.08 -12.07
CA ARG A 55 5.57 9.73 -13.33
C ARG A 55 5.03 10.59 -14.48
N ASN A 56 3.71 10.64 -14.64
CA ASN A 56 3.07 11.37 -15.72
C ASN A 56 3.33 12.88 -15.64
N THR A 57 3.43 13.44 -14.43
CA THR A 57 3.67 14.87 -14.21
C THR A 57 5.14 15.26 -14.38
N LEU A 58 6.09 14.44 -13.90
CA LEU A 58 7.51 14.81 -13.90
C LEU A 58 8.32 14.25 -15.07
N PHE A 59 7.80 13.24 -15.79
CA PHE A 59 8.53 12.52 -16.85
C PHE A 59 7.85 12.62 -18.22
N GLY A 60 7.13 13.71 -18.50
CA GLY A 60 6.39 13.85 -19.75
C GLY A 60 7.23 13.62 -21.01
N LYS A 61 8.46 14.17 -21.04
CA LYS A 61 9.37 14.01 -22.19
C LYS A 61 9.83 12.57 -22.40
N GLU A 62 10.17 11.87 -21.31
CA GLU A 62 10.58 10.47 -21.32
C GLU A 62 9.43 9.56 -21.74
N ILE A 63 8.22 9.85 -21.24
CA ILE A 63 6.99 9.16 -21.65
C ILE A 63 6.75 9.35 -23.15
N ASP A 64 6.85 10.57 -23.67
CA ASP A 64 6.65 10.85 -25.09
C ASP A 64 7.67 10.11 -25.97
N ARG A 65 8.94 10.08 -25.53
CA ARG A 65 9.99 9.30 -26.21
C ARG A 65 9.65 7.81 -26.24
N LEU A 66 9.25 7.24 -25.10
CA LEU A 66 8.87 5.81 -25.03
C LEU A 66 7.69 5.51 -25.94
N ARG A 67 6.65 6.36 -25.91
CA ARG A 67 5.46 6.22 -26.76
C ARG A 67 5.77 6.28 -28.26
N ARG A 68 6.65 7.18 -28.69
CA ARG A 68 7.13 7.24 -30.09
C ARG A 68 7.80 5.93 -30.52
N THR A 69 8.43 5.23 -29.59
CA THR A 69 9.04 3.91 -29.81
C THR A 69 8.12 2.73 -29.49
N LYS A 70 6.81 2.96 -29.29
CA LYS A 70 5.80 1.96 -28.88
C LYS A 70 6.18 1.17 -27.61
N LYS A 71 6.95 1.77 -26.71
CA LYS A 71 7.34 1.19 -25.42
C LYS A 71 6.40 1.62 -24.30
N ASP A 72 6.20 0.73 -23.33
CA ASP A 72 5.39 1.01 -22.15
C ASP A 72 6.08 2.04 -21.22
N PRO A 73 5.41 3.16 -20.90
CA PRO A 73 5.86 4.09 -19.85
C PRO A 73 6.09 3.44 -18.47
N GLY A 74 5.52 2.27 -18.19
CA GLY A 74 5.79 1.48 -16.99
C GLY A 74 7.27 1.13 -16.81
N GLN A 75 8.06 1.11 -17.89
CA GLN A 75 9.50 0.87 -17.85
C GLN A 75 10.29 1.94 -17.08
N LEU A 76 9.68 3.10 -16.78
CA LEU A 76 10.31 4.15 -15.99
C LEU A 76 10.35 3.85 -14.48
N TYR A 77 9.44 3.01 -13.96
CA TYR A 77 9.30 2.80 -12.51
C TYR A 77 10.59 2.31 -11.82
N PRO A 78 11.38 1.36 -12.38
CA PRO A 78 12.63 0.95 -11.74
C PRO A 78 13.60 2.11 -11.54
N ALA A 79 13.83 2.93 -12.57
CA ALA A 79 14.73 4.09 -12.51
C ALA A 79 14.20 5.18 -11.54
N MET A 80 12.88 5.40 -11.50
CA MET A 80 12.28 6.32 -10.54
C MET A 80 12.48 5.85 -9.09
N ILE A 81 12.34 4.55 -8.82
CA ILE A 81 12.52 4.00 -7.48
C ILE A 81 14.00 4.00 -7.09
N GLU A 82 14.91 3.77 -8.04
CA GLU A 82 16.35 3.92 -7.83
C GLU A 82 16.72 5.37 -7.47
N GLU A 83 16.18 6.35 -8.18
CA GLU A 83 16.38 7.76 -7.84
C GLU A 83 15.80 8.13 -6.47
N ALA A 84 14.61 7.63 -6.14
CA ALA A 84 14.01 7.81 -4.82
C ALA A 84 14.90 7.25 -3.70
N ALA A 85 15.64 6.16 -3.95
CA ALA A 85 16.53 5.55 -2.97
C ALA A 85 17.73 6.44 -2.59
N HIS A 86 18.05 7.48 -3.36
CA HIS A 86 19.11 8.45 -3.03
C HIS A 86 18.73 9.42 -1.90
N ALA A 87 17.45 9.68 -1.68
CA ALA A 87 17.01 10.49 -0.53
C ALA A 87 17.06 9.65 0.75
N PRO A 88 17.31 10.21 1.94
CA PRO A 88 17.29 9.45 3.20
C PRO A 88 15.86 9.07 3.62
N ALA A 89 15.71 8.11 4.54
CA ALA A 89 14.40 7.77 5.08
C ALA A 89 13.76 8.96 5.80
N GLY A 90 12.45 9.12 5.59
CA GLY A 90 11.69 10.26 6.09
C GLY A 90 11.99 11.57 5.35
N CYS A 91 12.78 11.52 4.27
CA CYS A 91 13.00 12.62 3.32
C CYS A 91 13.32 13.97 3.97
N GLU A 92 14.13 13.97 5.03
CA GLU A 92 14.47 15.18 5.82
C GLU A 92 13.24 15.97 6.34
N GLY A 93 12.13 15.28 6.59
CA GLY A 93 10.87 15.87 7.07
C GLY A 93 9.87 16.21 5.99
N LEU A 94 10.15 15.92 4.71
CA LEU A 94 9.17 16.05 3.63
C LEU A 94 8.14 14.91 3.69
N VAL A 95 6.87 15.27 3.86
CA VAL A 95 5.76 14.32 3.88
C VAL A 95 4.86 14.50 2.66
N PHE A 96 4.39 13.39 2.10
CA PHE A 96 3.36 13.38 1.06
C PHE A 96 2.07 12.73 1.58
N LEU A 97 0.94 13.42 1.44
CA LEU A 97 -0.40 12.86 1.60
C LEU A 97 -0.88 12.33 0.24
N PRO A 98 -1.17 11.02 0.08
CA PRO A 98 -1.45 10.40 -1.22
C PRO A 98 -2.92 10.42 -1.66
N TYR A 99 -3.73 11.39 -1.20
CA TYR A 99 -5.18 11.40 -1.39
C TYR A 99 -5.61 12.12 -2.69
N LEU A 100 -4.96 11.81 -3.82
CA LEU A 100 -5.16 12.54 -5.09
C LEU A 100 -6.57 12.41 -5.69
N THR A 101 -7.32 11.38 -5.29
CA THR A 101 -8.67 11.08 -5.81
C THR A 101 -9.71 11.03 -4.69
N GLY A 102 -9.51 11.82 -3.64
CA GLY A 102 -10.17 11.58 -2.36
C GLY A 102 -9.62 10.31 -1.69
N GLU A 103 -10.26 9.90 -0.60
CA GLU A 103 -9.88 8.69 0.12
C GLU A 103 -11.09 7.91 0.66
N ARG A 104 -10.89 6.61 0.87
CA ARG A 104 -11.83 5.71 1.53
C ARG A 104 -11.27 5.19 2.86
N CYS A 105 -10.05 4.66 2.86
CA CYS A 105 -9.37 4.16 4.05
C CYS A 105 -8.00 4.81 4.16
N PRO A 106 -7.63 5.40 5.32
CA PRO A 106 -8.35 5.37 6.59
C PRO A 106 -9.46 6.42 6.72
N TYR A 107 -9.52 7.38 5.81
CA TYR A 107 -10.45 8.50 5.87
C TYR A 107 -11.49 8.37 4.77
N PRO A 108 -12.77 8.12 5.08
CA PRO A 108 -13.84 8.12 4.10
C PRO A 108 -14.20 9.57 3.73
N ASP A 109 -13.29 10.22 3.01
CA ASP A 109 -13.36 11.63 2.66
C ASP A 109 -13.16 11.82 1.14
N PRO A 110 -14.23 12.08 0.37
CA PRO A 110 -14.13 12.34 -1.06
C PRO A 110 -13.46 13.69 -1.37
N GLN A 111 -13.39 14.59 -0.40
CA GLN A 111 -12.78 15.90 -0.55
C GLN A 111 -11.29 15.91 -0.25
N ALA A 112 -10.74 14.85 0.35
CA ALA A 112 -9.30 14.74 0.58
C ALA A 112 -8.48 15.02 -0.70
N ARG A 113 -7.32 15.64 -0.54
CA ARG A 113 -6.40 16.00 -1.63
C ARG A 113 -4.98 15.56 -1.34
N GLY A 114 -4.20 15.41 -2.40
CA GLY A 114 -2.77 15.20 -2.27
C GLY A 114 -2.05 16.47 -1.82
N ALA A 115 -1.00 16.32 -1.03
CA ALA A 115 -0.20 17.44 -0.54
C ALA A 115 1.25 17.02 -0.25
N TRP A 116 2.21 17.83 -0.66
CA TRP A 116 3.55 17.81 -0.06
C TRP A 116 3.62 18.86 1.05
N VAL A 117 4.08 18.46 2.23
CA VAL A 117 4.24 19.34 3.39
C VAL A 117 5.67 19.24 3.92
N GLY A 118 6.28 20.39 4.23
CA GLY A 118 7.65 20.46 4.74
C GLY A 118 8.73 20.70 3.68
N LEU A 119 8.39 21.26 2.52
CA LEU A 119 9.39 21.60 1.49
C LEU A 119 10.42 22.62 2.01
N THR A 120 11.69 22.40 1.63
CA THR A 120 12.82 23.31 1.86
C THR A 120 13.71 23.29 0.63
N VAL A 121 14.65 24.23 0.52
CA VAL A 121 15.61 24.28 -0.61
C VAL A 121 16.57 23.08 -0.68
N ARG A 122 16.65 22.26 0.36
CA ARG A 122 17.43 21.00 0.35
C ARG A 122 16.72 19.87 -0.39
N HIS A 123 15.39 19.95 -0.51
CA HIS A 123 14.60 18.88 -1.11
C HIS A 123 14.70 18.93 -2.64
N GLY A 124 15.35 17.91 -3.19
CA GLY A 124 15.43 17.67 -4.62
C GLY A 124 14.39 16.65 -5.13
N ARG A 125 14.52 16.28 -6.41
CA ARG A 125 13.63 15.34 -7.10
C ARG A 125 13.57 13.96 -6.42
N SER A 126 14.69 13.44 -5.94
CA SER A 126 14.76 12.19 -5.17
C SER A 126 13.91 12.22 -3.88
N HIS A 127 13.93 13.34 -3.16
CA HIS A 127 13.15 13.52 -1.93
C HIS A 127 11.66 13.51 -2.23
N MET A 128 11.23 14.24 -3.27
CA MET A 128 9.82 14.27 -3.66
C MET A 128 9.31 12.88 -4.08
N MET A 129 10.12 12.13 -4.83
CA MET A 129 9.78 10.76 -5.23
C MET A 129 9.69 9.82 -4.03
N ARG A 130 10.70 9.84 -3.15
CA ARG A 130 10.72 8.99 -1.97
C ARG A 130 9.56 9.34 -1.03
N ALA A 131 9.25 10.63 -0.86
CA ALA A 131 8.11 11.07 -0.07
C ALA A 131 6.79 10.50 -0.60
N VAL A 132 6.61 10.37 -1.92
CA VAL A 132 5.42 9.70 -2.48
C VAL A 132 5.37 8.22 -2.11
N LEU A 133 6.49 7.48 -2.23
CA LEU A 133 6.56 6.08 -1.83
C LEU A 133 6.27 5.89 -0.34
N GLU A 134 6.86 6.75 0.50
CA GLU A 134 6.66 6.77 1.95
C GLU A 134 5.21 7.12 2.30
N GLY A 135 4.63 8.15 1.69
CA GLY A 135 3.24 8.58 1.88
C GLY A 135 2.22 7.49 1.54
N ILE A 136 2.40 6.80 0.40
CA ILE A 136 1.59 5.65 0.03
C ILE A 136 1.72 4.54 1.08
N THR A 137 2.95 4.26 1.53
CA THR A 137 3.21 3.20 2.50
C THR A 137 2.65 3.55 3.89
N PHE A 138 2.62 4.82 4.28
CA PHE A 138 1.93 5.28 5.49
C PHE A 138 0.42 5.06 5.40
N GLY A 139 -0.20 5.34 4.26
CA GLY A 139 -1.62 5.06 4.07
C GLY A 139 -1.96 3.57 4.10
N MET A 140 -1.06 2.72 3.60
CA MET A 140 -1.17 1.26 3.77
C MET A 140 -0.96 0.84 5.23
N ARG A 141 -0.05 1.50 5.94
CA ARG A 141 0.19 1.30 7.38
C ARG A 141 -1.05 1.66 8.19
N ASP A 142 -1.78 2.72 7.85
CA ASP A 142 -3.04 3.06 8.52
C ASP A 142 -4.02 1.88 8.50
N GLN A 143 -4.16 1.18 7.38
CA GLN A 143 -5.03 0.01 7.28
C GLN A 143 -4.59 -1.11 8.24
N ILE A 144 -3.27 -1.34 8.34
CA ILE A 144 -2.67 -2.33 9.24
C ILE A 144 -2.90 -1.95 10.71
N GLU A 145 -2.69 -0.69 11.08
CA GLU A 145 -2.90 -0.22 12.46
C GLU A 145 -4.38 -0.23 12.85
N ILE A 146 -5.29 0.13 11.93
CA ILE A 146 -6.73 -0.02 12.16
C ILE A 146 -7.09 -1.49 12.37
N MET A 147 -6.57 -2.41 11.56
CA MET A 147 -6.78 -3.85 11.77
C MET A 147 -6.23 -4.34 13.13
N ARG A 148 -5.02 -3.92 13.51
CA ARG A 148 -4.43 -4.23 14.82
C ARG A 148 -5.28 -3.72 15.97
N SER A 149 -5.81 -2.50 15.87
CA SER A 149 -6.70 -1.92 16.88
C SER A 149 -7.99 -2.72 17.08
N ARG A 150 -8.37 -3.54 16.08
CA ARG A 150 -9.54 -4.43 16.08
C ARG A 150 -9.20 -5.88 16.42
N GLY A 151 -8.01 -6.13 16.95
CA GLY A 151 -7.57 -7.45 17.41
C GLY A 151 -7.06 -8.38 16.30
N VAL A 152 -6.82 -7.88 15.09
CA VAL A 152 -6.20 -8.68 14.03
C VAL A 152 -4.70 -8.78 14.29
N GLU A 153 -4.19 -9.99 14.52
CA GLU A 153 -2.76 -10.23 14.69
C GLU A 153 -2.02 -10.28 13.34
N ILE A 154 -1.06 -9.37 13.17
CA ILE A 154 -0.32 -9.19 11.91
C ILE A 154 1.19 -9.39 12.14
N ALA A 155 1.63 -10.65 12.02
CA ALA A 155 3.05 -11.03 12.08
C ALA A 155 3.74 -11.08 10.70
N GLN A 156 2.96 -11.29 9.64
CA GLN A 156 3.45 -11.45 8.27
C GLN A 156 2.48 -10.81 7.27
N VAL A 157 3.03 -10.05 6.33
CA VAL A 157 2.35 -9.36 5.24
C VAL A 157 2.82 -9.97 3.92
N ARG A 158 1.91 -10.55 3.15
CA ARG A 158 2.18 -11.05 1.79
C ARG A 158 2.00 -9.91 0.81
N ALA A 159 3.10 -9.40 0.25
CA ALA A 159 3.09 -8.28 -0.69
C ALA A 159 2.87 -8.76 -2.12
N SER A 160 1.98 -8.09 -2.85
CA SER A 160 1.74 -8.31 -4.27
C SER A 160 1.40 -7.00 -5.01
N GLY A 161 1.27 -7.06 -6.34
CA GLY A 161 1.06 -5.88 -7.19
C GLY A 161 2.36 -5.13 -7.53
N GLY A 162 2.21 -3.98 -8.19
CA GLY A 162 3.33 -3.13 -8.64
C GLY A 162 4.22 -2.65 -7.49
N GLY A 163 3.63 -2.30 -6.34
CA GLY A 163 4.39 -1.92 -5.15
C GLY A 163 5.24 -3.05 -4.53
N ALA A 164 4.99 -4.30 -4.91
CA ALA A 164 5.79 -5.45 -4.50
C ALA A 164 6.93 -5.79 -5.48
N ALA A 165 7.00 -5.15 -6.65
CA ALA A 165 8.03 -5.46 -7.64
C ALA A 165 9.43 -4.99 -7.22
N SER A 166 9.52 -3.88 -6.49
CA SER A 166 10.78 -3.35 -5.98
C SER A 166 11.13 -3.91 -4.62
N ARG A 167 12.34 -4.48 -4.48
CA ARG A 167 12.86 -4.93 -3.18
C ARG A 167 13.06 -3.76 -2.21
N PHE A 168 13.48 -2.58 -2.70
CA PHE A 168 13.62 -1.37 -1.89
C PHE A 168 12.28 -0.97 -1.25
N TRP A 169 11.22 -0.92 -2.06
CA TRP A 169 9.89 -0.55 -1.54
C TRP A 169 9.33 -1.61 -0.60
N ARG A 170 9.54 -2.91 -0.88
CA ARG A 170 9.14 -3.97 0.05
C ARG A 170 9.89 -3.90 1.39
N GLN A 171 11.15 -3.48 1.40
CA GLN A 171 11.87 -3.26 2.66
C GLN A 171 11.27 -2.10 3.45
N MET A 172 10.98 -0.98 2.80
CA MET A 172 10.29 0.17 3.41
C MET A 172 8.94 -0.24 4.01
N GLN A 173 8.16 -1.07 3.29
CA GLN A 173 6.93 -1.66 3.81
C GLN A 173 7.19 -2.48 5.09
N ALA A 174 8.21 -3.35 5.13
CA ALA A 174 8.52 -4.14 6.33
C ALA A 174 8.86 -3.23 7.52
N ASP A 175 9.66 -2.20 7.28
CA ASP A 175 10.11 -1.25 8.30
C ASP A 175 8.91 -0.47 8.88
N MET A 176 7.99 -0.02 8.03
CA MET A 176 6.82 0.78 8.42
C MET A 176 5.70 -0.07 9.04
N TYR A 177 5.47 -1.28 8.52
CA TYR A 177 4.41 -2.17 9.02
C TYR A 177 4.82 -2.89 10.30
N LYS A 178 6.12 -2.90 10.65
CA LYS A 178 6.67 -3.67 11.78
C LYS A 178 6.29 -5.16 11.71
N ALA A 179 6.29 -5.70 10.51
CA ALA A 179 5.95 -7.10 10.24
C ALA A 179 6.86 -7.64 9.12
N ASN A 180 7.03 -8.95 9.07
CA ASN A 180 7.75 -9.57 7.97
C ASN A 180 6.97 -9.35 6.68
N VAL A 181 7.59 -8.72 5.68
CA VAL A 181 7.02 -8.60 4.34
C VAL A 181 7.58 -9.71 3.46
N VAL A 182 6.71 -10.47 2.83
CA VAL A 182 7.08 -11.64 2.03
C VAL A 182 6.49 -11.57 0.63
N THR A 183 7.17 -12.17 -0.33
CA THR A 183 6.58 -12.54 -1.63
C THR A 183 6.37 -14.04 -1.68
N ILE A 184 5.45 -14.49 -2.54
CA ILE A 184 5.13 -15.90 -2.74
C ILE A 184 5.46 -16.33 -4.17
N ASN A 185 5.33 -17.62 -4.45
CA ASN A 185 5.58 -18.27 -5.74
C ASN A 185 4.57 -17.92 -6.85
N THR A 186 3.70 -16.93 -6.64
CA THR A 186 2.79 -16.40 -7.66
C THR A 186 2.65 -14.89 -7.54
N ARG A 187 2.40 -14.23 -8.67
CA ARG A 187 1.96 -12.82 -8.72
C ARG A 187 0.44 -12.70 -8.86
N GLU A 188 -0.22 -13.75 -9.36
CA GLU A 188 -1.65 -13.80 -9.62
C GLU A 188 -2.40 -14.41 -8.44
N GLY A 189 -2.42 -13.71 -7.31
CA GLY A 189 -3.00 -14.21 -6.06
C GLY A 189 -4.50 -14.55 -6.17
N GLY A 190 -5.27 -13.75 -6.91
CA GLY A 190 -6.70 -13.99 -7.12
C GLY A 190 -6.98 -15.26 -7.93
N ALA A 191 -6.30 -15.43 -9.06
CA ALA A 191 -6.43 -16.62 -9.91
C ALA A 191 -6.00 -17.90 -9.16
N LEU A 192 -4.89 -17.85 -8.42
CA LEU A 192 -4.48 -18.96 -7.57
C LEU A 192 -5.53 -19.27 -6.49
N GLY A 193 -6.09 -18.23 -5.84
CA GLY A 193 -7.15 -18.40 -4.84
C GLY A 193 -8.37 -19.15 -5.40
N VAL A 194 -8.83 -18.79 -6.60
CA VAL A 194 -9.95 -19.49 -7.26
C VAL A 194 -9.60 -20.95 -7.56
N ALA A 195 -8.40 -21.22 -8.09
CA ALA A 195 -7.96 -22.58 -8.38
C ALA A 195 -7.90 -23.44 -7.10
N LEU A 196 -7.45 -22.89 -5.98
CA LEU A 196 -7.41 -23.59 -4.69
C LEU A 196 -8.82 -23.88 -4.14
N LEU A 197 -9.74 -22.92 -4.26
CA LEU A 197 -11.13 -23.13 -3.87
C LEU A 197 -11.81 -24.19 -4.74
N ALA A 198 -11.54 -24.19 -6.05
CA ALA A 198 -12.04 -25.20 -6.97
C ALA A 198 -11.52 -26.60 -6.61
N ALA A 199 -10.20 -26.73 -6.34
CA ALA A 199 -9.60 -28.00 -5.94
C ALA A 199 -10.23 -28.58 -4.65
N VAL A 200 -10.54 -27.72 -3.67
CA VAL A 200 -11.28 -28.15 -2.47
C VAL A 200 -12.72 -28.53 -2.81
N GLY A 201 -13.40 -27.73 -3.64
CA GLY A 201 -14.77 -28.01 -4.07
C GLY A 201 -14.93 -29.30 -4.88
N THR A 202 -13.88 -29.74 -5.59
CA THR A 202 -13.85 -31.00 -6.34
C THR A 202 -13.33 -32.18 -5.51
N GLY A 203 -12.97 -31.97 -4.24
CA GLY A 203 -12.49 -33.02 -3.35
C GLY A 203 -11.02 -33.41 -3.50
N GLU A 204 -10.22 -32.66 -4.27
CA GLU A 204 -8.77 -32.89 -4.41
C GLU A 204 -8.03 -32.60 -3.10
N TYR A 205 -8.51 -31.63 -2.32
CA TYR A 205 -8.03 -31.34 -0.96
C TYR A 205 -9.21 -31.33 0.01
N ALA A 206 -8.99 -31.79 1.25
CA ALA A 206 -10.05 -31.85 2.26
C ALA A 206 -10.40 -30.47 2.82
N SER A 207 -9.50 -29.48 2.69
CA SER A 207 -9.75 -28.13 3.19
C SER A 207 -8.93 -27.04 2.49
N VAL A 208 -9.39 -25.78 2.59
CA VAL A 208 -8.67 -24.62 2.05
C VAL A 208 -7.29 -24.40 2.69
N PRO A 209 -7.12 -24.55 4.02
CA PRO A 209 -5.80 -24.52 4.64
C PRO A 209 -4.83 -25.59 4.08
N GLU A 210 -5.32 -26.79 3.80
CA GLU A 210 -4.51 -27.87 3.21
C GLU A 210 -4.05 -27.52 1.79
N ALA A 211 -4.99 -27.11 0.92
CA ALA A 211 -4.67 -26.68 -0.44
C ALA A 211 -3.66 -25.51 -0.44
N CYS A 212 -3.85 -24.53 0.46
CA CYS A 212 -2.91 -23.41 0.63
C CYS A 212 -1.51 -23.89 1.02
N LYS A 213 -1.40 -24.85 1.94
CA LYS A 213 -0.11 -25.39 2.41
C LYS A 213 0.63 -26.15 1.31
N ALA A 214 -0.10 -26.87 0.46
CA ALA A 214 0.48 -27.62 -0.67
C ALA A 214 1.02 -26.70 -1.78
N ALA A 215 0.28 -25.62 -2.10
CA ALA A 215 0.55 -24.80 -3.28
C ALA A 215 1.37 -23.52 -3.02
N ILE A 216 1.23 -22.89 -1.85
CA ILE A 216 1.79 -21.56 -1.59
C ILE A 216 3.14 -21.68 -0.90
N ARG A 217 4.18 -21.12 -1.52
CA ARG A 217 5.55 -21.08 -0.98
C ARG A 217 6.03 -19.63 -0.88
N VAL A 218 6.60 -19.27 0.26
CA VAL A 218 7.30 -17.99 0.44
C VAL A 218 8.60 -18.04 -0.36
N THR A 219 8.85 -17.01 -1.16
CA THR A 219 10.04 -16.92 -2.05
C THR A 219 11.08 -15.94 -1.53
N GLU A 220 10.67 -14.89 -0.83
CA GLU A 220 11.57 -13.94 -0.18
C GLU A 220 10.92 -13.43 1.10
N THR A 221 11.73 -13.14 2.12
CA THR A 221 11.29 -12.52 3.37
C THR A 221 12.18 -11.34 3.70
N LEU A 222 11.57 -10.18 3.91
CA LEU A 222 12.21 -8.98 4.40
C LEU A 222 11.74 -8.70 5.83
N LYS A 223 12.72 -8.60 6.74
CA LYS A 223 12.46 -8.29 8.16
C LYS A 223 12.56 -6.79 8.39
N PRO A 224 11.78 -6.23 9.32
CA PRO A 224 11.90 -4.82 9.70
C PRO A 224 13.31 -4.48 10.19
N LYS A 225 13.87 -3.38 9.70
CA LYS A 225 15.13 -2.80 10.17
C LYS A 225 14.84 -1.77 11.24
N LYS A 226 15.38 -1.99 12.46
CA LYS A 226 15.09 -1.14 13.64
C LYS A 226 15.41 0.34 13.43
N ALA A 227 16.50 0.67 12.73
CA ALA A 227 16.91 2.05 12.50
C ALA A 227 15.88 2.83 11.67
N GLU A 228 15.51 2.30 10.50
CA GLU A 228 14.55 2.93 9.60
C GLU A 228 13.13 2.93 10.19
N ALA A 229 12.73 1.83 10.84
CA ALA A 229 11.43 1.74 11.51
C ALA A 229 11.25 2.86 12.54
N LYS A 230 12.31 3.24 13.28
CA LYS A 230 12.26 4.33 14.27
C LYS A 230 12.03 5.70 13.60
N VAL A 231 12.66 5.94 12.46
CA VAL A 231 12.45 7.17 11.67
C VAL A 231 10.98 7.24 11.22
N TYR A 232 10.49 6.16 10.62
CA TYR A 232 9.11 6.09 10.14
C TYR A 232 8.06 6.17 11.24
N ASP A 233 8.31 5.59 12.41
CA ASP A 233 7.42 5.72 13.57
C ASP A 233 7.26 7.15 14.03
N SER A 234 8.37 7.89 14.08
CA SER A 234 8.37 9.29 14.49
C SER A 234 7.56 10.13 13.48
N LEU A 235 7.77 9.88 12.18
CA LEU A 235 7.09 10.60 11.11
C LEU A 235 5.61 10.20 10.95
N TYR A 236 5.24 8.97 11.32
CA TYR A 236 3.87 8.47 11.17
C TYR A 236 2.84 9.29 11.95
N LEU A 237 3.19 9.71 13.17
CA LEU A 237 2.32 10.56 13.99
C LEU A 237 2.09 11.93 13.32
N THR A 238 3.14 12.52 12.75
CA THR A 238 3.06 13.75 11.97
C THR A 238 2.21 13.54 10.72
N TYR A 239 2.42 12.46 9.96
CA TYR A 239 1.61 12.11 8.78
C TYR A 239 0.11 12.07 9.11
N GLN A 240 -0.28 11.38 10.19
CA GLN A 240 -1.67 11.32 10.62
C GLN A 240 -2.22 12.68 11.07
N ALA A 241 -1.40 13.48 11.76
CA ALA A 241 -1.80 14.82 12.19
C ALA A 241 -2.01 15.77 11.00
N LEU A 242 -1.18 15.67 9.95
CA LEU A 242 -1.27 16.52 8.77
C LEU A 242 -2.61 16.39 8.05
N TYR A 243 -3.15 15.17 7.90
CA TYR A 243 -4.49 15.01 7.33
C TYR A 243 -5.53 15.75 8.17
N ARG A 244 -5.51 15.58 9.50
CA ARG A 244 -6.47 16.25 10.40
C ARG A 244 -6.39 17.77 10.31
N SER A 245 -5.17 18.31 10.24
CA SER A 245 -4.94 19.75 10.12
C SER A 245 -5.41 20.33 8.78
N LEU A 246 -5.36 19.55 7.70
CA LEU A 246 -5.70 20.01 6.35
C LEU A 246 -7.14 19.68 5.92
N ARG A 247 -7.85 18.80 6.64
CA ARG A 247 -9.18 18.28 6.26
C ARG A 247 -10.15 19.39 5.88
N ASP A 248 -10.31 20.40 6.74
CA ASP A 248 -11.29 21.45 6.51
C ASP A 248 -10.86 22.36 5.34
N GLN A 249 -9.55 22.50 5.10
CA GLN A 249 -9.03 23.23 3.93
C GLN A 249 -9.29 22.48 2.63
N PHE A 250 -9.29 21.14 2.64
CA PHE A 250 -9.64 20.36 1.45
C PHE A 250 -11.08 20.58 1.00
N VAL A 251 -12.00 20.75 1.96
CA VAL A 251 -13.40 21.15 1.67
C VAL A 251 -13.43 22.53 1.02
N SER A 252 -12.74 23.51 1.59
CA SER A 252 -12.67 24.87 1.02
C SER A 252 -12.06 24.87 -0.38
N LEU A 253 -10.99 24.12 -0.62
CA LEU A 253 -10.38 23.97 -1.95
C LEU A 253 -11.33 23.31 -2.96
N GLY A 254 -12.16 22.36 -2.52
CA GLY A 254 -13.18 21.75 -3.36
C GLY A 254 -14.23 22.74 -3.88
N SER A 255 -14.50 23.82 -3.12
CA SER A 255 -15.48 24.85 -3.49
C SER A 255 -14.97 25.91 -4.48
N VAL A 256 -13.67 25.93 -4.77
CA VAL A 256 -13.06 26.86 -5.74
C VAL A 256 -13.17 26.32 -7.19
N CYS A 257 -13.59 25.07 -7.36
CA CYS A 257 -13.79 24.43 -8.66
C CYS A 257 -15.25 24.45 -9.13
#